data_AF-A0A924A8Y2-F1
#
_entry.id   AF-A0A924A8Y2-F1
#
_cell.length_a   1.000
_cell.length_b   1.000
_cell.length_c   1.000
_cell.angle_alpha   90.00
_cell.angle_beta   90.00
_cell.angle_gamma   90.00
#
_symmetry.space_group_name_H-M   'P 1'
#
loop_
_entity.id
_entity.type
_entity.pdbx_description
1 polymer ?
#
loop_
_entity_poly.entity_id
_entity_poly.type
_entity_poly.pdbx_seq_one_letter_code
_entity_poly.pdbx_strand_id
1 'polypeptide(L)'
;MEHLGMNDILIQLNELFERIPRRHSADNVKEIYNILDTYEGLLRQIETEPAYEQVIAPFFDELEPIQAIIKKSGDNKAAKKIKDTLFDEASGKLKDSMEALKQLYN
;
A
#
# COMPACT_ATOMS: atom_id res chain seq x y z
N MET A 1 -15.85 19.89 -6.08
CA MET A 1 -15.10 18.77 -5.47
C MET A 1 -16.05 17.61 -5.47
N GLU A 2 -15.86 16.66 -6.37
CA GLU A 2 -16.62 15.41 -6.31
C GLU A 2 -16.09 14.67 -5.08
N HIS A 3 -16.91 14.59 -4.03
CA HIS A 3 -16.66 13.64 -2.94
C HIS A 3 -16.76 12.26 -3.59
N LEU A 4 -15.63 11.57 -3.67
CA LEU A 4 -15.61 10.16 -4.04
C LEU A 4 -16.49 9.41 -3.03
N GLY A 5 -17.53 8.74 -3.52
CA GLY A 5 -18.40 7.95 -2.64
C GLY A 5 -17.62 6.77 -2.07
N MET A 6 -18.02 6.25 -0.90
CA MET A 6 -17.37 5.10 -0.25
C MET A 6 -17.14 3.89 -1.19
N ASN A 7 -18.03 3.68 -2.16
CA ASN A 7 -17.87 2.63 -3.18
C ASN A 7 -16.64 2.84 -4.07
N ASP A 8 -16.29 4.09 -4.36
CA ASP A 8 -15.15 4.44 -5.21
C ASP A 8 -13.82 4.14 -4.51
N ILE A 9 -13.73 4.41 -3.20
CA ILE A 9 -12.58 4.06 -2.37
C ILE A 9 -12.36 2.54 -2.37
N LEU A 10 -13.43 1.77 -2.19
CA LEU A 10 -13.36 0.30 -2.23
C LEU A 10 -12.95 -0.24 -3.60
N ILE A 11 -13.40 0.38 -4.70
CA ILE A 11 -12.99 0.02 -6.05
C ILE A 11 -11.50 0.29 -6.22
N GLN A 12 -11.04 1.50 -5.90
CA GLN A 12 -9.63 1.88 -6.01
C GLN A 12 -8.74 0.99 -5.14
N LEU A 13 -9.16 0.65 -3.92
CA LEU A 13 -8.42 -0.29 -3.06
C LEU A 13 -8.28 -1.68 -3.68
N ASN A 14 -9.36 -2.20 -4.29
CA ASN A 14 -9.29 -3.48 -5.01
C ASN A 14 -8.36 -3.40 -6.23
N GLU A 15 -8.46 -2.33 -7.02
CA GLU A 15 -7.59 -2.13 -8.17
C GLU A 15 -6.11 -2.08 -7.76
N LEU A 16 -5.79 -1.34 -6.70
CA LEU A 16 -4.44 -1.29 -6.14
C LEU A 16 -3.98 -2.68 -5.69
N PHE A 17 -4.83 -3.40 -4.95
CA PHE A 17 -4.53 -4.74 -4.45
C PHE A 17 -4.20 -5.74 -5.57
N GLU A 18 -4.99 -5.73 -6.65
CA GLU A 18 -4.77 -6.59 -7.81
C GLU A 18 -3.51 -6.19 -8.60
N ARG A 19 -3.18 -4.91 -8.59
CA ARG A 19 -2.04 -4.34 -9.29
C ARG A 19 -0.70 -4.57 -8.57
N ILE A 20 -0.71 -4.96 -7.29
CA ILE A 20 0.53 -5.25 -6.53
C ILE A 20 1.33 -6.38 -7.22
N PRO A 21 2.52 -6.07 -7.78
CA PRO A 21 3.34 -7.05 -8.48
C PRO A 21 3.87 -8.16 -7.56
N ARG A 22 3.97 -9.38 -8.08
CA ARG A 22 4.47 -10.57 -7.35
C ARG A 22 5.95 -10.89 -7.58
N ARG A 23 6.68 -10.09 -8.36
CA ARG A 23 8.09 -10.34 -8.71
C ARG A 23 8.92 -9.10 -8.48
N HIS A 24 10.12 -9.25 -7.93
CA HIS A 24 11.03 -8.11 -7.79
C HIS A 24 11.68 -7.73 -9.13
N SER A 25 11.41 -6.49 -9.57
CA SER A 25 12.03 -5.83 -10.74
C SER A 25 12.12 -4.34 -10.48
N ALA A 26 13.04 -3.64 -11.14
CA ALA A 26 13.17 -2.18 -10.98
C ALA A 26 11.88 -1.42 -11.38
N ASP A 27 11.15 -1.93 -12.37
CA ASP A 27 9.84 -1.40 -12.78
C ASP A 27 8.78 -1.63 -11.69
N ASN A 28 8.68 -2.87 -11.21
CA ASN A 28 7.76 -3.25 -10.13
C ASN A 28 8.03 -2.52 -8.81
N VAL A 29 9.30 -2.21 -8.50
CA VAL A 29 9.66 -1.38 -7.34
C VAL A 29 9.07 0.03 -7.48
N LYS A 30 9.16 0.64 -8.66
CA LYS A 30 8.51 1.94 -8.92
C LYS A 30 6.99 1.83 -8.82
N GLU A 31 6.41 0.75 -9.34
CA GLU A 31 4.97 0.51 -9.27
C GLU A 31 4.51 0.41 -7.81
N ILE A 32 5.23 -0.29 -6.93
CA ILE A 32 4.89 -0.32 -5.49
C ILE A 32 4.92 1.08 -4.87
N TYR A 33 5.91 1.92 -5.20
CA TYR A 33 5.92 3.30 -4.71
C TYR A 33 4.70 4.09 -5.21
N ASN A 34 4.28 3.87 -6.45
CA ASN A 34 3.09 4.49 -7.03
C ASN A 34 1.80 4.03 -6.32
N ILE A 35 1.72 2.72 -6.03
CA ILE A 35 0.63 2.12 -5.26
C ILE A 35 0.60 2.68 -3.84
N LEU A 36 1.75 2.82 -3.16
CA LEU A 36 1.86 3.39 -1.82
C LEU A 36 1.41 4.85 -1.79
N ASP A 37 1.85 5.66 -2.76
CA ASP A 37 1.41 7.06 -2.90
C ASP A 37 -0.10 7.17 -3.10
N THR A 38 -0.66 6.31 -3.97
CA THR A 38 -2.11 6.28 -4.23
C THR A 38 -2.87 5.81 -2.98
N TYR A 39 -2.36 4.79 -2.29
CA TYR A 39 -2.94 4.25 -1.07
C TYR A 39 -2.91 5.27 0.07
N GLU A 40 -1.82 6.00 0.27
CA GLU A 40 -1.73 7.12 1.21
C GLU A 40 -2.77 8.20 0.89
N GLY A 41 -2.95 8.52 -0.39
CA GLY A 41 -3.98 9.43 -0.86
C GLY A 41 -5.40 8.96 -0.51
N LEU A 42 -5.68 7.66 -0.62
CA LEU A 42 -6.95 7.07 -0.20
C LEU A 42 -7.12 7.16 1.32
N LEU A 43 -6.09 6.79 2.10
CA LEU A 43 -6.13 6.90 3.57
C LEU A 43 -6.43 8.33 4.01
N ARG A 44 -5.85 9.35 3.38
CA ARG A 44 -6.13 10.76 3.70
C ARG A 44 -7.56 11.16 3.37
N GLN A 45 -8.11 10.64 2.28
CA GLN A 45 -9.52 10.89 1.96
C GLN A 45 -10.44 10.26 3.00
N ILE A 46 -10.13 9.05 3.44
CA ILE A 46 -10.87 8.38 4.50
C ILE A 46 -10.74 9.11 5.84
N GLU A 47 -9.54 9.59 6.18
CA GLU A 47 -9.28 10.36 7.40
C GLU A 47 -10.18 11.60 7.50
N THR A 48 -10.60 12.17 6.36
CA THR A 48 -11.54 13.30 6.37
C THR A 48 -12.93 12.93 6.89
N GLU A 49 -13.25 11.64 6.97
CA GLU A 49 -14.47 11.16 7.62
C GLU A 49 -14.23 10.94 9.12
N PRO A 50 -14.95 11.65 10.01
CA PRO A 50 -14.72 11.59 11.45
C PRO A 50 -15.01 10.21 12.06
N ALA A 51 -15.78 9.36 11.36
CA ALA A 51 -16.01 7.98 11.77
C ALA A 51 -14.76 7.09 11.64
N TYR A 52 -13.82 7.48 10.76
CA TYR A 52 -12.65 6.67 10.43
C TYR A 52 -11.31 7.28 10.89
N GLU A 53 -11.29 8.55 11.30
CA GLU A 53 -10.08 9.27 11.74
C GLU A 53 -9.20 8.46 12.72
N GLN A 54 -9.79 7.86 13.76
CA GLN A 54 -9.04 7.11 14.76
C GLN A 54 -8.58 5.72 14.30
N VAL A 55 -9.32 5.10 13.36
CA VAL A 55 -9.00 3.75 12.88
C VAL A 55 -8.00 3.79 11.72
N ILE A 56 -7.90 4.92 11.00
CA ILE A 56 -6.96 5.08 9.89
C ILE A 56 -5.53 5.35 10.33
N ALA A 57 -5.33 6.05 11.47
CA ALA A 57 -4.00 6.34 12.00
C ALA A 57 -2.98 5.17 11.91
N PRO A 58 -3.29 3.94 12.38
CA PRO A 58 -2.35 2.82 12.28
C PRO A 58 -1.96 2.43 10.85
N PHE A 59 -2.84 2.62 9.85
CA PHE A 59 -2.54 2.30 8.45
C PHE A 59 -1.47 3.22 7.87
N PHE A 60 -1.41 4.49 8.31
CA PHE A 60 -0.34 5.40 7.94
C PHE A 60 1.00 4.98 8.55
N ASP A 61 1.01 4.58 9.83
CA ASP A 61 2.19 4.03 10.50
C ASP A 61 2.74 2.77 9.81
N GLU A 62 1.89 1.98 9.14
CA GLU A 62 2.32 0.81 8.37
C GLU A 62 3.00 1.14 7.04
N LEU A 63 2.79 2.33 6.47
CA LEU A 63 3.42 2.73 5.20
C LEU A 63 4.93 2.91 5.32
N GLU A 64 5.39 3.51 6.42
CA GLU A 64 6.82 3.74 6.69
C GLU A 64 7.66 2.45 6.64
N PRO A 65 7.34 1.38 7.41
CA PRO A 65 8.10 0.15 7.36
C PRO A 65 8.01 -0.53 5.98
N ILE A 66 6.86 -0.46 5.29
CA ILE A 66 6.72 -1.02 3.93
C ILE A 66 7.65 -0.30 2.96
N GLN A 67 7.65 1.04 2.95
CA GLN A 67 8.57 1.85 2.13
C GLN A 67 10.03 1.53 2.45
N ALA A 68 10.39 1.39 3.72
CA ALA A 68 11.74 1.07 4.13
C ALA A 68 12.19 -0.31 3.60
N ILE A 69 11.31 -1.30 3.59
CA ILE A 69 11.59 -2.64 3.04
C ILE A 69 11.75 -2.59 1.51
N ILE A 70 10.87 -1.89 0.79
CA ILE A 70 10.97 -1.72 -0.68
C ILE A 70 12.25 -0.97 -1.05
N LYS A 71 12.63 0.04 -0.27
CA LYS A 71 13.90 0.76 -0.46
C LYS A 71 15.10 -0.18 -0.33
N LYS A 72 15.08 -1.08 0.66
CA LYS A 72 16.11 -2.11 0.83
C LYS A 72 16.08 -3.14 -0.30
N SER A 73 14.90 -3.50 -0.82
CA SER A 73 14.80 -4.42 -1.98
C SER A 73 15.42 -3.81 -3.24
N GLY A 74 15.29 -2.49 -3.42
CA GLY A 74 15.93 -1.75 -4.52
C GLY A 74 17.44 -1.57 -4.38
N ASP A 75 18.03 -1.79 -3.20
CA ASP A 75 19.44 -1.47 -2.93
C ASP A 75 20.40 -2.32 -3.77
N ASN A 76 21.26 -1.69 -4.57
CA ASN A 76 22.17 -2.38 -5.48
C ASN A 76 23.23 -3.27 -4.81
N LYS A 77 23.42 -3.17 -3.49
CA LYS A 77 24.35 -4.01 -2.72
C LYS A 77 23.70 -5.31 -2.22
N ALA A 78 22.37 -5.41 -2.23
CA ALA A 78 21.65 -6.61 -1.81
C ALA A 78 21.70 -7.71 -2.90
N ALA A 79 21.86 -8.97 -2.49
CA ALA A 79 21.79 -10.11 -3.40
C ALA A 79 20.37 -10.26 -3.96
N LYS A 80 20.22 -10.73 -5.22
CA LYS A 80 18.92 -10.91 -5.89
C LYS A 80 17.89 -11.65 -5.04
N LYS A 81 18.31 -12.72 -4.33
CA LYS A 81 17.46 -13.49 -3.43
C LYS A 81 16.90 -12.65 -2.28
N ILE A 82 17.74 -11.81 -1.67
CA ILE A 82 17.35 -10.91 -0.58
C ILE A 82 16.37 -9.86 -1.09
N LYS A 83 16.64 -9.29 -2.28
CA LYS A 83 15.75 -8.32 -2.92
C LYS A 83 14.36 -8.91 -3.15
N ASP A 84 14.31 -10.14 -3.68
CA ASP A 84 13.06 -10.84 -3.94
C ASP A 84 12.28 -11.13 -2.64
N THR A 85 12.97 -11.58 -1.59
CA THR A 85 12.35 -11.78 -0.27
C THR A 85 11.82 -10.49 0.34
N LEU A 86 12.61 -9.41 0.33
CA LEU A 86 12.18 -8.12 0.86
C LEU A 86 10.98 -7.57 0.07
N PHE A 87 11.01 -7.74 -1.25
CA PHE A 87 9.92 -7.29 -2.10
C PHE A 87 8.63 -8.06 -1.84
N ASP A 88 8.72 -9.39 -1.74
CA ASP A 88 7.59 -10.25 -1.40
C ASP A 88 7.02 -9.90 -0.02
N GLU A 89 7.90 -9.66 0.97
CA GLU A 89 7.50 -9.23 2.31
C GLU A 89 6.76 -7.89 2.30
N ALA A 90 7.30 -6.88 1.62
CA ALA A 90 6.66 -5.57 1.54
C ALA A 90 5.33 -5.61 0.75
N SER A 91 5.29 -6.33 -0.37
CA SER A 91 4.06 -6.55 -1.12
C SER A 91 3.02 -7.29 -0.29
N GLY A 92 3.43 -8.27 0.51
CA GLY A 92 2.56 -9.00 1.45
C GLY A 92 1.98 -8.09 2.53
N LYS A 93 2.83 -7.28 3.18
CA LYS A 93 2.41 -6.29 4.18
C LYS A 93 1.44 -5.25 3.61
N LEU A 94 1.73 -4.75 2.41
CA LEU A 94 0.84 -3.79 1.74
C LEU A 94 -0.54 -4.40 1.44
N LYS A 95 -0.56 -5.67 1.00
CA LYS A 95 -1.81 -6.40 0.79
C LYS A 95 -2.60 -6.60 2.07
N ASP A 96 -1.93 -6.99 3.15
CA ASP A 96 -2.55 -7.19 4.46
C ASP A 96 -3.19 -5.90 4.97
N SER A 97 -2.46 -4.78 4.89
CA SER A 97 -2.97 -3.43 5.21
C SER A 97 -4.19 -3.05 4.36
N MET A 98 -4.15 -3.30 3.05
CA MET A 98 -5.30 -3.02 2.17
C MET A 98 -6.51 -3.90 2.46
N GLU A 99 -6.30 -5.19 2.75
CA GLU A 99 -7.38 -6.12 3.13
C GLU A 99 -8.01 -5.72 4.47
N ALA A 100 -7.19 -5.38 5.46
CA ALA A 100 -7.66 -4.89 6.76
C ALA A 100 -8.50 -3.62 6.60
N LEU A 101 -8.05 -2.67 5.75
CA LEU A 101 -8.83 -1.48 5.44
C LEU A 101 -10.16 -1.83 4.76
N LYS A 102 -10.15 -2.74 3.77
CA LYS A 102 -11.38 -3.21 3.12
C LYS A 102 -12.35 -3.83 4.11
N GLN A 103 -11.87 -4.57 5.11
CA GLN A 103 -12.71 -5.16 6.15
C GLN A 103 -13.34 -4.10 7.08
N LEU A 104 -12.68 -2.97 7.31
CA LEU A 104 -13.28 -1.85 8.03
C LEU A 104 -14.41 -1.17 7.24
N TYR A 105 -14.39 -1.32 5.91
CA TYR A 105 -15.33 -0.70 4.98
C TYR A 105 -16.48 -1.61 4.53
N ASN A 106 -16.49 -2.89 4.93
CA ASN A 106 -17.41 -3.91 4.45
C ASN A 106 -18.33 -4.43 5.56
#